data_AF-L9KIA7-F1
#
_entry.id   AF-L9KIA7-F1
#
_cell.length_a   1.000
_cell.length_b   1.000
_cell.length_c   1.000
_cell.angle_alpha   90.00
_cell.angle_beta   90.00
_cell.angle_gamma   90.00
#
_symmetry.space_group_name_H-M   'P 1'
#
loop_
_entity.id
_entity.type
_entity.pdbx_description
1 polymer ?
#
loop_
_entity_poly.entity_id
_entity_poly.type
_entity_poly.pdbx_seq_one_letter_code
_entity_poly.pdbx_strand_id
1 'polypeptide(L)'
;MLPPPLLLFFKQIEFLRKLKERQRRKNIARDYNLVPAFLGKDKKDKEKTLKRKITKEEKELRLKLRPLYQFMSCKEFDDLFENMHKEKMLRAKIRELQRYRRNGITKMEESAEYEAARHKREKRKENKNIAGSKRGKEDGKDSEFAAIENLPGFELLSDREKVLCSSLNLSPARYVTVKTIIIKDHLQKRQGIPSKSRLPSYLDKVLKKRILNFLTESGWISRDAS
;
A
#
# COMPACT_ATOMS: atom_id res chain seq x y z
N MET A 1 34.58 30.86 32.87
CA MET A 1 35.04 29.46 32.97
C MET A 1 34.46 28.86 34.25
N LEU A 2 33.92 27.63 34.20
CA LEU A 2 33.41 26.97 35.41
C LEU A 2 34.59 26.62 36.33
N PRO A 3 34.49 26.83 37.66
CA PRO A 3 35.54 26.46 38.60
C PRO A 3 35.85 24.95 38.54
N PRO A 4 37.11 24.53 38.72
CA PRO A 4 37.55 23.14 38.54
C PRO A 4 36.70 22.07 39.28
N PRO A 5 36.21 22.28 40.51
CA PRO A 5 35.33 21.32 41.19
C PRO A 5 34.00 21.09 40.48
N LEU A 6 33.41 22.15 39.90
CA LEU A 6 32.17 22.04 39.12
C LEU A 6 32.43 21.28 37.81
N LEU A 7 33.59 21.47 37.18
CA LEU A 7 33.96 20.74 35.97
C LEU A 7 34.10 19.23 36.23
N LEU A 8 34.67 18.83 37.38
CA LEU A 8 34.76 17.43 37.80
C LEU A 8 33.38 16.83 38.09
N PHE A 9 32.50 17.59 38.76
CA PHE A 9 31.13 17.17 39.02
C PHE A 9 30.33 16.95 37.73
N PHE A 10 30.43 17.87 36.76
CA PHE A 10 29.79 17.69 35.44
C PHE A 10 30.35 16.47 34.69
N LYS A 11 31.66 16.25 34.72
CA LYS A 11 32.27 15.04 34.15
C LYS A 11 31.76 13.76 34.82
N GLN A 12 31.57 13.78 36.14
CA GLN A 12 31.03 12.65 36.89
C GLN A 12 29.56 12.37 36.52
N ILE A 13 28.72 13.40 36.41
CA ILE A 13 27.32 13.26 35.96
C ILE A 13 27.26 12.68 34.55
N GLU A 14 28.06 13.22 33.62
CA GLU A 14 28.15 12.72 32.26
C GLU A 14 28.56 11.25 32.20
N PHE A 15 29.55 10.85 33.03
CA PHE A 15 30.00 9.48 33.14
C PHE A 15 28.89 8.54 33.63
N LEU A 16 28.18 8.93 34.69
CA LEU A 16 27.04 8.16 35.21
C LEU A 16 25.90 8.05 34.19
N ARG A 17 25.62 9.12 33.44
CA ARG A 17 24.64 9.12 32.34
C ARG A 17 25.04 8.13 31.24
N LYS A 18 26.31 8.14 30.83
CA LYS A 18 26.85 7.20 29.83
C LYS A 18 26.80 5.75 30.30
N LEU A 19 27.09 5.49 31.58
CA LEU A 19 26.97 4.15 32.17
C LEU A 19 25.52 3.66 32.18
N LYS A 20 24.57 4.49 32.63
CA LYS A 20 23.14 4.18 32.60
C LYS A 20 22.66 3.89 31.17
N GLU A 21 23.06 4.72 30.20
CA GLU A 21 22.69 4.53 28.79
C GLU A 21 23.28 3.23 28.22
N ARG A 22 24.54 2.89 28.55
CA ARG A 22 25.14 1.61 28.15
C ARG A 22 24.37 0.42 28.74
N GLN A 23 23.97 0.50 30.00
CA GLN A 23 23.20 -0.56 30.64
C GLN A 23 21.81 -0.69 30.01
N ARG A 24 21.15 0.43 29.71
CA ARG A 24 19.85 0.45 29.00
C ARG A 24 19.93 -0.27 27.66
N ARG A 25 20.96 0.01 26.84
CA ARG A 25 21.17 -0.66 25.56
C ARG A 25 21.38 -2.17 25.71
N LYS A 26 22.12 -2.62 26.74
CA LYS A 26 22.29 -4.05 27.04
C LYS A 26 20.96 -4.72 27.37
N ASN A 27 20.09 -4.03 28.13
CA ASN A 27 18.76 -4.56 28.46
C ASN A 27 17.91 -4.69 27.21
N ILE A 28 17.78 -3.64 26.39
CA ILE A 28 17.03 -3.68 25.12
C ILE A 28 17.53 -4.81 24.20
N ALA A 29 18.85 -4.96 24.07
CA ALA A 29 19.44 -6.00 23.22
C ALA A 29 19.11 -7.42 23.70
N ARG A 30 19.01 -7.61 25.02
CA ARG A 30 18.62 -8.88 25.65
C ARG A 30 17.13 -9.13 25.51
N ASP A 31 16.29 -8.17 25.89
CA ASP A 31 14.83 -8.30 25.93
C ASP A 31 14.26 -8.64 24.55
N TYR A 32 14.80 -8.02 23.50
CA TYR A 32 14.40 -8.26 22.11
C TYR A 32 15.22 -9.33 21.39
N ASN A 33 16.08 -10.07 22.10
CA ASN A 33 16.97 -11.10 21.53
C ASN A 33 17.75 -10.62 20.29
N LEU A 34 18.19 -9.36 20.28
CA LEU A 34 18.79 -8.75 19.08
C LEU A 34 20.13 -9.39 18.71
N VAL A 35 20.90 -9.84 19.70
CA VAL A 35 22.22 -10.45 19.49
C VAL A 35 22.10 -11.88 18.93
N PRO A 36 21.33 -12.80 19.54
CA PRO A 36 21.04 -14.09 18.92
C PRO A 36 20.44 -13.99 17.51
N ALA A 37 19.50 -13.04 17.31
CA ALA A 37 18.86 -12.81 16.03
C ALA A 37 19.85 -12.31 14.96
N PHE A 38 20.78 -11.41 15.33
CA PHE A 38 21.82 -10.92 14.44
C PHE A 38 22.85 -12.01 14.09
N LEU A 39 23.26 -12.82 15.07
CA LEU A 39 24.23 -13.90 14.88
C LEU A 39 23.64 -15.16 14.25
N GLY A 40 22.33 -15.18 14.00
CA GLY A 40 21.64 -16.30 13.35
C GLY A 40 21.55 -17.58 14.19
N LYS A 41 21.81 -17.50 15.51
CA LYS A 41 21.71 -18.66 16.42
C LYS A 41 20.26 -19.13 16.62
N ASP A 42 19.30 -18.24 16.46
CA ASP A 42 17.86 -18.54 16.61
C ASP A 42 17.28 -19.47 15.52
N LYS A 43 18.05 -19.81 14.47
CA LYS A 43 17.59 -20.76 13.45
C LYS A 43 17.48 -22.19 13.97
N LYS A 44 18.21 -22.55 15.04
CA LYS A 44 18.22 -23.92 15.59
C LYS A 44 17.07 -24.17 16.58
N ASP A 45 16.58 -23.13 17.27
CA ASP A 45 15.57 -23.24 18.32
C ASP A 45 14.18 -22.75 17.88
N LYS A 46 13.84 -22.93 16.59
CA LYS A 46 12.42 -22.91 16.17
C LYS A 46 11.73 -24.22 16.56
N GLU A 47 11.90 -24.61 17.81
CA GLU A 47 11.06 -25.62 18.42
C GLU A 47 9.68 -25.00 18.65
N LYS A 48 8.73 -25.47 17.82
CA LYS A 48 7.27 -25.46 18.00
C LYS A 48 6.74 -24.78 19.27
N THR A 49 6.75 -23.45 19.32
CA THR A 49 5.74 -22.73 20.09
C THR A 49 4.53 -22.56 19.17
N LEU A 50 3.33 -22.84 19.68
CA LEU A 50 2.02 -22.66 19.03
C LEU A 50 1.71 -21.18 18.66
N LYS A 51 2.73 -20.37 18.39
CA LYS A 51 2.55 -18.97 18.01
C LYS A 51 1.97 -18.92 16.60
N ARG A 52 0.88 -18.16 16.49
CA ARG A 52 0.19 -17.83 15.23
C ARG A 52 1.19 -17.49 14.13
N LYS A 53 0.93 -17.98 12.91
CA LYS A 53 1.71 -17.58 11.72
C LYS A 53 1.63 -16.07 11.53
N ILE A 54 2.75 -15.39 11.76
CA ILE A 54 2.89 -13.94 11.55
C ILE A 54 2.80 -13.66 10.05
N THR A 55 1.85 -12.81 9.67
CA THR A 55 1.61 -12.42 8.27
C THR A 55 2.77 -11.58 7.71
N LYS A 56 2.90 -11.47 6.38
CA LYS A 56 3.92 -10.61 5.74
C LYS A 56 3.77 -9.15 6.18
N GLU A 57 2.54 -8.64 6.19
CA GLU A 57 2.19 -7.29 6.65
C GLU A 57 2.63 -7.07 8.10
N GLU A 58 2.37 -8.04 8.99
CA GLU A 58 2.74 -7.95 10.39
C GLU A 58 4.26 -7.93 10.58
N LYS A 59 5.02 -8.73 9.81
CA LYS A 59 6.49 -8.69 9.84
C LYS A 59 7.02 -7.31 9.43
N GLU A 60 6.46 -6.73 8.37
CA GLU A 60 6.84 -5.39 7.91
C GLU A 60 6.51 -4.33 8.97
N LEU A 61 5.36 -4.42 9.62
CA LEU A 61 4.97 -3.51 10.69
C LEU A 61 5.88 -3.64 11.92
N ARG A 62 6.25 -4.87 12.31
CA ARG A 62 7.22 -5.10 13.39
C ARG A 62 8.57 -4.43 13.10
N LEU A 63 9.02 -4.46 11.84
CA LEU A 63 10.24 -3.75 11.43
C LEU A 63 10.09 -2.23 11.52
N LYS A 64 8.95 -1.67 11.05
CA LYS A 64 8.66 -0.24 11.12
C LYS A 64 8.59 0.28 12.56
N LEU A 65 8.13 -0.54 13.50
CA LEU A 65 7.98 -0.18 14.91
C LEU A 65 9.21 -0.48 15.77
N ARG A 66 10.34 -0.93 15.20
CA ARG A 66 11.62 -1.12 15.93
C ARG A 66 12.08 0.11 16.74
N PRO A 67 11.88 1.37 16.28
CA PRO A 67 12.21 2.54 17.09
C PRO A 67 11.50 2.61 18.45
N LEU A 68 10.39 1.87 18.63
CA LEU A 68 9.66 1.81 19.89
C LEU A 68 10.27 0.83 20.91
N TYR A 69 11.26 0.02 20.53
CA TYR A 69 11.93 -0.93 21.43
C TYR A 69 12.61 -0.24 22.62
N GLN A 70 12.85 1.06 22.53
CA GLN A 70 13.42 1.84 23.61
C GLN A 70 12.40 2.28 24.67
N PHE A 71 11.10 2.17 24.37
CA PHE A 71 10.00 2.66 25.21
C PHE A 71 9.09 1.53 25.70
N MET A 72 9.20 0.34 25.10
CA MET A 72 8.38 -0.82 25.41
C MET A 72 9.28 -2.04 25.62
N SER A 73 8.80 -2.99 26.41
CA SER A 73 9.39 -4.31 26.53
C SER A 73 9.00 -5.20 25.35
N CYS A 74 9.77 -6.27 25.14
CA CYS A 74 9.47 -7.27 24.11
C CYS A 74 8.09 -7.92 24.32
N LYS A 75 7.69 -8.16 25.58
CA LYS A 75 6.38 -8.70 25.93
C LYS A 75 5.25 -7.75 25.54
N GLU A 76 5.32 -6.47 25.94
CA GLU A 76 4.31 -5.46 25.58
C GLU A 76 4.16 -5.31 24.06
N PHE A 77 5.28 -5.42 23.34
CA PHE A 77 5.27 -5.38 21.89
C PHE A 77 4.56 -6.60 21.28
N ASP A 78 4.87 -7.82 21.74
CA ASP A 78 4.17 -9.03 21.30
C ASP A 78 2.67 -8.98 21.65
N ASP A 79 2.33 -8.53 22.86
CA ASP A 79 0.95 -8.37 23.33
C ASP A 79 0.17 -7.36 22.47
N LEU A 80 0.80 -6.25 22.05
CA LEU A 80 0.20 -5.27 21.12
C LEU A 80 -0.24 -5.95 19.82
N PHE A 81 0.63 -6.74 19.19
CA PHE A 81 0.30 -7.42 17.93
C PHE A 81 -0.75 -8.52 18.11
N GLU A 82 -0.73 -9.21 19.24
CA GLU A 82 -1.78 -10.18 19.56
C GLU A 82 -3.13 -9.50 19.75
N ASN A 83 -3.17 -8.36 20.46
CA ASN A 83 -4.37 -7.56 20.67
C ASN A 83 -4.91 -6.96 19.36
N MET A 84 -4.05 -6.40 18.51
CA MET A 84 -4.46 -5.90 17.19
C MET A 84 -5.07 -7.02 16.32
N HIS A 85 -4.51 -8.23 16.39
CA HIS A 85 -5.06 -9.37 15.67
C HIS A 85 -6.42 -9.79 16.23
N LYS A 86 -6.54 -9.92 17.56
CA LYS A 86 -7.80 -10.21 18.24
C LYS A 86 -8.87 -9.17 17.91
N GLU A 87 -8.51 -7.90 17.94
CA GLU A 87 -9.39 -6.79 17.55
C GLU A 87 -9.89 -6.95 16.11
N LYS A 88 -9.00 -7.24 15.15
CA LYS A 88 -9.38 -7.48 13.75
C LYS A 88 -10.38 -8.64 13.62
N MET A 89 -10.15 -9.73 14.34
CA MET A 89 -11.04 -10.90 14.37
C MET A 89 -12.41 -10.55 14.98
N LEU A 90 -12.42 -9.88 16.14
CA LEU A 90 -13.64 -9.44 16.81
C LEU A 90 -14.43 -8.46 15.95
N ARG A 91 -13.78 -7.47 15.32
CA ARG A 91 -14.44 -6.55 14.39
C ARG A 91 -15.05 -7.28 13.19
N ALA A 92 -14.38 -8.31 12.66
CA ALA A 92 -14.93 -9.13 11.59
C ALA A 92 -16.16 -9.91 12.06
N LYS A 93 -16.08 -10.53 13.26
CA LYS A 93 -17.18 -11.28 13.85
C LYS A 93 -18.38 -10.39 14.19
N ILE A 94 -18.16 -9.19 14.71
CA ILE A 94 -19.22 -8.21 14.96
C ILE A 94 -19.93 -7.85 13.66
N ARG A 95 -19.18 -7.54 12.59
CA ARG A 95 -19.79 -7.24 11.27
C ARG A 95 -20.59 -8.41 10.71
N GLU A 96 -20.12 -9.63 10.96
CA GLU A 96 -20.82 -10.87 10.58
C GLU A 96 -22.13 -11.02 11.35
N LEU A 97 -22.10 -10.93 12.68
CA LEU A 97 -23.29 -11.02 13.53
C LEU A 97 -24.29 -9.90 13.24
N GLN A 98 -23.82 -8.68 13.01
CA GLN A 98 -24.66 -7.55 12.59
C GLN A 98 -25.32 -7.79 11.22
N ARG A 99 -24.65 -8.51 10.32
CA ARG A 99 -25.23 -8.92 9.03
C ARG A 99 -26.30 -10.00 9.23
N TYR A 100 -26.09 -10.96 10.12
CA TYR A 100 -27.13 -11.95 10.45
C TYR A 100 -28.40 -11.29 10.96
N ARG A 101 -28.27 -10.40 11.95
CA ARG A 101 -29.41 -9.66 12.49
C ARG A 101 -30.18 -8.88 11.43
N ARG A 102 -29.47 -8.18 10.52
CA ARG A 102 -30.10 -7.44 9.41
C ARG A 102 -30.83 -8.32 8.39
N ASN A 103 -30.49 -9.60 8.32
CA ASN A 103 -31.16 -10.58 7.44
C ASN A 103 -32.11 -11.50 8.21
N GLY A 104 -32.51 -11.13 9.43
CA GLY A 104 -33.50 -11.86 10.21
C GLY A 104 -33.00 -13.13 10.90
N ILE A 105 -31.69 -13.39 10.89
CA ILE A 105 -31.11 -14.57 11.55
C ILE A 105 -30.87 -14.22 13.00
N THR A 106 -31.59 -14.91 13.87
CA THR A 106 -31.60 -14.65 15.32
C THR A 106 -30.99 -15.79 16.12
N LYS A 107 -30.89 -16.98 15.53
CA LYS A 107 -30.30 -18.17 16.15
C LYS A 107 -28.97 -18.55 15.47
N MET A 108 -28.09 -19.20 16.22
CA MET A 108 -26.78 -19.59 15.70
C MET A 108 -26.88 -20.75 14.72
N GLU A 109 -27.86 -21.63 14.90
CA GLU A 109 -28.10 -22.82 14.08
C GLU A 109 -28.47 -22.42 12.63
N GLU A 110 -29.25 -21.36 12.48
CA GLU A 110 -29.68 -20.78 11.20
C GLU A 110 -28.53 -20.13 10.41
N SER A 111 -27.43 -19.77 11.10
CA SER A 111 -26.33 -19.03 10.48
C SER A 111 -25.57 -19.84 9.43
N ALA A 112 -25.41 -21.16 9.65
CA ALA A 112 -24.67 -22.03 8.76
C ALA A 112 -25.33 -22.15 7.37
N GLU A 113 -26.66 -22.31 7.35
CA GLU A 113 -27.43 -22.39 6.10
C GLU A 113 -27.37 -21.07 5.34
N TYR A 114 -27.49 -19.95 6.03
CA TYR A 114 -27.35 -18.63 5.43
C TYR A 114 -25.95 -18.39 4.86
N GLU A 115 -24.88 -18.78 5.57
CA GLU A 115 -23.51 -18.65 5.05
C GLU A 115 -23.30 -19.51 3.81
N ALA A 116 -23.80 -20.75 3.80
CA ALA A 116 -23.74 -21.62 2.63
C ALA A 116 -24.49 -21.02 1.43
N ALA A 117 -25.72 -20.51 1.65
CA ALA A 117 -26.51 -19.86 0.62
C ALA A 117 -25.84 -18.57 0.09
N ARG A 118 -25.28 -17.74 0.99
CA ARG A 118 -24.54 -16.53 0.65
C ARG A 118 -23.27 -16.86 -0.15
N HIS A 119 -22.49 -17.83 0.29
CA HIS A 119 -21.27 -18.25 -0.39
C HIS A 119 -21.57 -18.81 -1.78
N LYS A 120 -22.65 -19.59 -1.94
CA LYS A 120 -23.14 -20.06 -3.24
C LYS A 120 -23.54 -18.89 -4.16
N ARG A 121 -24.18 -17.85 -3.62
CA ARG A 121 -24.53 -16.62 -4.37
C ARG A 121 -23.29 -15.82 -4.79
N GLU A 122 -22.32 -15.65 -3.88
CA GLU A 122 -21.06 -14.97 -4.17
C GLU A 122 -20.25 -15.73 -5.23
N LYS A 123 -20.11 -17.05 -5.11
CA LYS A 123 -19.45 -17.90 -6.11
C LYS A 123 -20.11 -17.83 -7.48
N ARG A 124 -21.46 -17.79 -7.55
CA ARG A 124 -22.19 -17.57 -8.81
C ARG A 124 -21.90 -16.19 -9.41
N LYS A 125 -21.79 -15.15 -8.58
CA LYS A 125 -21.47 -13.79 -9.02
C LYS A 125 -20.03 -13.68 -9.51
N GLU A 126 -19.08 -14.29 -8.80
CA GLU A 126 -17.68 -14.39 -9.20
C GLU A 126 -17.54 -15.16 -10.52
N ASN A 127 -18.19 -16.32 -10.65
CA ASN A 127 -18.21 -17.07 -11.90
C ASN A 127 -18.87 -16.30 -13.04
N LYS A 128 -19.92 -15.50 -12.79
CA LYS A 128 -20.50 -14.59 -13.81
C LYS A 128 -19.57 -13.45 -14.17
N ASN A 129 -18.80 -12.91 -13.23
CA ASN A 129 -17.79 -11.89 -13.51
C ASN A 129 -16.62 -12.47 -14.31
N ILE A 130 -16.16 -13.68 -13.98
CA ILE A 130 -15.13 -14.41 -14.74
C ILE A 130 -15.67 -14.80 -16.11
N ALA A 131 -16.91 -15.27 -16.23
CA ALA A 131 -17.54 -15.59 -17.50
C ALA A 131 -17.83 -14.33 -18.33
N GLY A 132 -18.14 -13.18 -17.71
CA GLY A 132 -18.21 -11.88 -18.38
C GLY A 132 -16.85 -11.38 -18.85
N SER A 133 -15.79 -11.68 -18.08
CA SER A 133 -14.41 -11.37 -18.47
C SER A 133 -13.83 -12.36 -19.50
N LYS A 134 -14.34 -13.60 -19.58
CA LYS A 134 -13.99 -14.63 -20.58
C LYS A 134 -14.82 -14.51 -21.87
N ARG A 135 -16.12 -14.20 -21.79
CA ARG A 135 -16.94 -13.83 -22.96
C ARG A 135 -16.52 -12.50 -23.59
N GLY A 136 -15.72 -11.70 -22.89
CA GLY A 136 -14.99 -10.56 -23.47
C GLY A 136 -13.60 -10.93 -24.01
N LYS A 137 -13.29 -12.22 -24.23
CA LYS A 137 -11.98 -12.68 -24.72
C LYS A 137 -12.02 -13.78 -25.79
N GLU A 138 -13.15 -14.41 -26.05
CA GLU A 138 -13.35 -15.31 -27.19
C GLU A 138 -14.72 -14.95 -27.81
N ASP A 139 -14.72 -14.64 -29.11
CA ASP A 139 -15.84 -14.20 -29.98
C ASP A 139 -16.15 -12.69 -30.12
N GLY A 140 -15.14 -11.80 -30.02
CA GLY A 140 -15.33 -10.42 -30.49
C GLY A 140 -14.24 -9.39 -30.20
N LYS A 141 -13.01 -9.80 -29.86
CA LYS A 141 -11.93 -8.87 -29.45
C LYS A 141 -10.91 -8.51 -30.53
N ASP A 142 -11.19 -8.84 -31.80
CA ASP A 142 -10.30 -8.51 -32.92
C ASP A 142 -10.58 -7.14 -33.55
N SER A 143 -11.37 -6.27 -32.91
CA SER A 143 -11.83 -5.03 -33.57
C SER A 143 -11.71 -3.74 -32.76
N GLU A 144 -11.72 -3.78 -31.42
CA GLU A 144 -11.85 -2.53 -30.64
C GLU A 144 -10.56 -1.69 -30.58
N PHE A 145 -9.39 -2.35 -30.64
CA PHE A 145 -8.08 -1.67 -30.60
C PHE A 145 -7.12 -2.11 -31.70
N ALA A 146 -7.59 -2.87 -32.69
CA ALA A 146 -6.75 -3.45 -33.75
C ALA A 146 -5.88 -2.40 -34.47
N ALA A 147 -6.37 -1.16 -34.61
CA ALA A 147 -5.64 -0.05 -35.22
C ALA A 147 -4.40 0.41 -34.43
N ILE A 148 -4.33 0.15 -33.12
CA ILE A 148 -3.24 0.62 -32.25
C ILE A 148 -2.51 -0.51 -31.49
N GLU A 149 -3.00 -1.74 -31.54
CA GLU A 149 -2.49 -2.88 -30.76
C GLU A 149 -1.02 -3.21 -31.06
N ASN A 150 -0.64 -3.18 -32.34
CA ASN A 150 0.73 -3.49 -32.77
C ASN A 150 1.69 -2.29 -32.71
N LEU A 151 1.25 -1.14 -32.17
CA LEU A 151 2.06 0.08 -32.12
C LEU A 151 2.89 0.15 -30.83
N PRO A 152 4.10 0.74 -30.89
CA PRO A 152 4.96 0.84 -29.72
C PRO A 152 4.30 1.63 -28.60
N GLY A 153 4.44 1.13 -27.37
CA GLY A 153 3.86 1.72 -26.16
C GLY A 153 2.43 1.28 -25.84
N PHE A 154 1.80 0.43 -26.67
CA PHE A 154 0.44 -0.08 -26.42
C PHE A 154 0.32 -0.82 -25.07
N GLU A 155 1.31 -1.64 -24.74
CA GLU A 155 1.38 -2.40 -23.48
C GLU A 155 1.53 -1.53 -22.23
N LEU A 156 1.92 -0.27 -22.38
CA LEU A 156 2.08 0.68 -21.27
C LEU A 156 0.77 1.40 -20.92
N LEU A 157 -0.29 1.22 -21.72
CA LEU A 157 -1.57 1.91 -21.56
C LEU A 157 -2.57 1.08 -20.77
N SER A 158 -3.33 1.75 -19.90
CA SER A 158 -4.56 1.17 -19.35
C SER A 158 -5.66 1.09 -20.41
N ASP A 159 -6.66 0.23 -20.22
CA ASP A 159 -7.78 0.08 -21.19
C ASP A 159 -8.50 1.41 -21.46
N ARG A 160 -8.63 2.28 -20.44
CA ARG A 160 -9.20 3.63 -20.62
C ARG A 160 -8.35 4.52 -21.53
N GLU A 161 -7.03 4.39 -21.45
CA GLU A 161 -6.10 5.13 -22.30
C GLU A 161 -6.05 4.56 -23.72
N LYS A 162 -6.22 3.25 -23.88
CA LYS A 162 -6.37 2.60 -25.20
C LYS A 162 -7.61 3.13 -25.92
N VAL A 163 -8.75 3.22 -25.23
CA VAL A 163 -9.98 3.83 -25.76
C VAL A 163 -9.76 5.30 -26.15
N LEU A 164 -9.07 6.08 -25.31
CA LEU A 164 -8.73 7.46 -25.62
C LEU A 164 -7.88 7.54 -26.89
N CYS A 165 -6.79 6.77 -26.97
CA CYS A 165 -5.87 6.76 -28.12
C CYS A 165 -6.59 6.40 -29.42
N SER A 166 -7.42 5.35 -29.41
CA SER A 166 -8.26 4.98 -30.56
C SER A 166 -9.20 6.11 -30.96
N SER A 167 -9.90 6.74 -30.01
CA SER A 167 -10.85 7.83 -30.29
C SER A 167 -10.20 9.13 -30.78
N LEU A 168 -8.92 9.32 -30.48
CA LEU A 168 -8.11 10.48 -30.89
C LEU A 168 -7.29 10.18 -32.15
N ASN A 169 -7.34 8.95 -32.66
CA ASN A 169 -6.46 8.44 -33.70
C ASN A 169 -4.98 8.74 -33.42
N LEU A 170 -4.58 8.60 -32.14
CA LEU A 170 -3.25 8.93 -31.64
C LEU A 170 -2.52 7.64 -31.28
N SER A 171 -1.29 7.46 -31.77
CA SER A 171 -0.53 6.26 -31.43
C SER A 171 -0.17 6.21 -29.95
N PRO A 172 -0.10 5.01 -29.33
CA PRO A 172 0.24 4.85 -27.92
C PRO A 172 1.53 5.56 -27.53
N ALA A 173 2.61 5.41 -28.31
CA ALA A 173 3.87 6.12 -28.07
C ALA A 173 3.70 7.65 -28.03
N ARG A 174 2.95 8.24 -28.99
CA ARG A 174 2.71 9.69 -29.04
C ARG A 174 1.92 10.16 -27.82
N TYR A 175 0.89 9.41 -27.42
CA TYR A 175 0.13 9.72 -26.21
C TYR A 175 1.02 9.66 -24.95
N VAL A 176 1.84 8.62 -24.79
CA VAL A 176 2.77 8.50 -23.65
C VAL A 176 3.73 9.68 -23.58
N THR A 177 4.29 10.11 -24.72
CA THR A 177 5.13 11.32 -24.79
C THR A 177 4.39 12.56 -24.30
N VAL A 178 3.18 12.82 -24.83
CA VAL A 178 2.37 13.99 -24.45
C VAL A 178 1.96 13.95 -22.98
N LYS A 179 1.50 12.79 -22.49
CA LYS A 179 1.15 12.55 -21.09
C LYS A 179 2.32 12.87 -20.17
N THR A 180 3.51 12.38 -20.51
CA THR A 180 4.74 12.62 -19.73
C THR A 180 5.07 14.11 -19.66
N ILE A 181 5.00 14.82 -20.79
CA ILE A 181 5.28 16.26 -20.85
C ILE A 181 4.28 17.04 -19.98
N ILE A 182 2.97 16.79 -20.15
CA ILE A 182 1.90 17.48 -19.42
C ILE A 182 2.02 17.26 -17.91
N ILE A 183 2.22 16.02 -17.47
CA ILE A 183 2.33 15.69 -16.04
C ILE A 183 3.57 16.34 -15.44
N LYS A 184 4.72 16.27 -16.14
CA LYS A 184 5.96 16.89 -15.69
C LYS A 184 5.80 18.40 -15.51
N ASP A 185 5.19 19.08 -16.48
CA ASP A 185 4.93 20.51 -16.42
C ASP A 185 4.03 20.90 -15.26
N HIS A 186 2.94 20.15 -15.08
CA HIS A 186 2.00 20.38 -13.99
C HIS A 186 2.68 20.24 -12.63
N LEU A 187 3.55 19.23 -12.46
CA LEU A 187 4.33 19.05 -11.23
C LEU A 187 5.34 20.18 -11.00
N GLN A 188 6.05 20.63 -12.04
CA GLN A 188 6.99 21.75 -11.93
C GLN A 188 6.29 23.06 -11.55
N LYS A 189 5.13 23.36 -12.17
CA LYS A 189 4.32 24.54 -11.81
C LYS A 189 3.87 24.51 -10.35
N ARG A 190 3.45 23.35 -9.84
CA ARG A 190 3.08 23.19 -8.42
C ARG A 190 4.24 23.46 -7.46
N GLN A 191 5.48 23.34 -7.91
CA GLN A 191 6.69 23.63 -7.14
C GLN A 191 7.19 25.07 -7.34
N GLY A 192 6.44 25.92 -8.07
CA GLY A 192 6.85 27.28 -8.40
C GLY A 192 7.96 27.36 -9.45
N ILE A 193 8.26 26.27 -10.14
CA ILE A 193 9.32 26.21 -11.15
C ILE A 193 8.70 26.56 -12.52
N PRO A 194 9.21 27.57 -13.24
CA PRO A 194 8.76 27.86 -14.60
C PRO A 194 9.03 26.66 -15.51
N SER A 195 7.98 26.07 -16.10
CA SER A 195 8.14 25.07 -17.16
C SER A 195 8.32 25.75 -18.52
N LYS A 196 9.30 25.27 -19.29
CA LYS A 196 9.58 25.66 -20.68
C LYS A 196 9.35 24.50 -21.66
N SER A 197 8.62 23.46 -21.26
CA SER A 197 8.47 22.30 -22.14
C SER A 197 7.72 22.69 -23.42
N ARG A 198 8.23 22.22 -24.56
CA ARG A 198 7.59 22.42 -25.87
C ARG A 198 6.74 21.20 -26.16
N LEU A 199 5.43 21.41 -26.33
CA LEU A 199 4.53 20.35 -26.77
C LEU A 199 4.84 19.96 -28.23
N PRO A 200 4.72 18.67 -28.60
CA PRO A 200 4.95 18.22 -29.98
C PRO A 200 4.02 18.92 -30.99
N SER A 201 4.52 19.19 -32.19
CA SER A 201 3.80 19.94 -33.24
C SER A 201 2.51 19.27 -33.72
N TYR A 202 2.41 17.95 -33.59
CA TYR A 202 1.20 17.19 -33.94
C TYR A 202 0.05 17.37 -32.93
N LEU A 203 0.29 18.04 -31.80
CA LEU A 203 -0.71 18.24 -30.77
C LEU A 203 -1.45 19.57 -30.98
N ASP A 204 -2.55 19.51 -31.72
CA ASP A 204 -3.43 20.66 -31.88
C ASP A 204 -4.18 21.04 -30.58
N LYS A 205 -4.91 22.17 -30.61
CA LYS A 205 -5.67 22.66 -29.45
C LYS A 205 -6.75 21.68 -28.99
N VAL A 206 -7.33 20.91 -29.90
CA VAL A 206 -8.45 19.99 -29.62
C VAL A 206 -7.94 18.73 -28.94
N LEU A 207 -6.92 18.07 -29.50
CA LEU A 207 -6.22 16.93 -28.93
C LEU A 207 -5.64 17.27 -27.57
N LYS A 208 -4.99 18.43 -27.44
CA LYS A 208 -4.45 18.91 -26.16
C LYS A 208 -5.55 19.02 -25.10
N LYS A 209 -6.70 19.64 -25.43
CA LYS A 209 -7.82 19.80 -24.51
C LYS A 209 -8.42 18.46 -24.10
N ARG A 210 -8.61 17.53 -25.03
CA ARG A 210 -9.15 16.18 -24.73
C ARG A 210 -8.22 15.39 -23.81
N ILE A 211 -6.91 15.44 -24.04
CA ILE A 211 -5.93 14.77 -23.18
C ILE A 211 -5.87 15.41 -21.79
N LEU A 212 -5.88 16.75 -21.69
CA LEU A 212 -5.91 17.44 -20.40
C LEU A 212 -7.16 17.11 -19.59
N ASN A 213 -8.34 17.11 -20.23
CA ASN A 213 -9.60 16.73 -19.57
C ASN A 213 -9.51 15.29 -19.04
N PHE A 214 -9.07 14.36 -19.87
CA PHE A 214 -8.90 12.97 -19.46
C PHE A 214 -7.96 12.85 -18.26
N LEU A 215 -6.77 13.49 -18.30
CA LEU A 215 -5.80 13.45 -17.19
C LEU A 215 -6.34 14.09 -15.91
N THR A 216 -7.20 15.09 -16.03
CA THR A 216 -7.88 15.73 -14.90
C THR A 216 -8.93 14.79 -14.29
N GLU A 217 -9.79 14.19 -15.12
CA GLU A 217 -10.83 13.25 -14.69
C GLU A 217 -10.26 11.96 -14.09
N SER A 218 -9.11 11.52 -14.59
CA SER A 218 -8.38 10.37 -14.06
C SER A 218 -7.49 10.72 -12.86
N GLY A 219 -7.46 11.98 -12.43
CA GLY A 219 -6.80 12.42 -11.20
C GLY A 219 -5.28 12.58 -11.28
N TRP A 220 -4.71 12.60 -12.49
CA TRP A 220 -3.26 12.82 -12.69
C TRP A 220 -2.86 14.29 -12.54
N ILE A 221 -3.77 15.23 -12.84
CA ILE A 221 -3.56 16.68 -12.72
C ILE A 221 -4.79 17.34 -12.05
N SER A 222 -4.62 18.49 -11.41
CA SER A 222 -5.72 19.23 -10.74
C SER A 222 -6.34 20.28 -11.66
N ARG A 223 -7.61 20.63 -11.44
CA ARG A 223 -8.32 21.70 -12.18
C ARG A 223 -7.75 23.09 -11.90
N ASP A 224 -7.21 23.30 -10.71
CA ASP A 224 -6.86 24.64 -10.19
C ASP A 224 -5.47 25.14 -10.63
N ALA A 225 -4.81 24.45 -11.55
CA ALA A 225 -3.46 24.81 -12.03
C ALA A 225 -3.46 25.50 -13.42
N SER A 226 -4.62 25.99 -13.87
CA SER A 226 -4.76 26.75 -15.14
C SER A 226 -4.54 28.24 -14.93
#